data_AF-A0A962FMP4-F1
#
_entry.id   AF-A0A962FMP4-F1
#
_cell.length_a   1.000
_cell.length_b   1.000
_cell.length_c   1.000
_cell.angle_alpha   90.00
_cell.angle_beta   90.00
_cell.angle_gamma   90.00
#
_symmetry.space_group_name_H-M   'P 1'
#
loop_
_entity.id
_entity.type
_entity.pdbx_description
1 polymer ?
#
loop_
_entity_poly.entity_id
_entity_poly.type
_entity_poly.pdbx_seq_one_letter_code
_entity_poly.pdbx_strand_id
1 'polypeptide(L)' 'GVMVFAIAIFTVATFLCGAATSLQSLVLWRILQGLAGAPIIPLSQTILLDSFDRKHHGIIIAI' A
#
# COMPACT_ATOMS: atom_id res chain seq x y z
N GLY A 1 6.80 -6.70 -9.31
CA GLY A 1 6.82 -5.35 -9.91
C GLY A 1 5.85 -4.41 -9.24
N VAL A 2 4.56 -4.73 -9.24
CA VAL A 2 3.46 -3.86 -8.76
C VAL A 2 3.66 -3.34 -7.33
N MET A 3 4.11 -4.20 -6.39
CA MET A 3 4.36 -3.80 -5.00
C MET A 3 5.38 -2.67 -4.86
N VAL A 4 6.50 -2.77 -5.59
CA VAL A 4 7.57 -1.75 -5.55
C VAL A 4 7.07 -0.43 -6.13
N PHE A 5 6.29 -0.49 -7.21
CA PHE A 5 5.68 0.69 -7.82
C PHE A 5 4.64 1.35 -6.91
N ALA A 6 3.80 0.55 -6.25
CA ALA A 6 2.82 1.03 -5.27
C ALA A 6 3.49 1.71 -4.07
N ILE A 7 4.54 1.09 -3.52
CA ILE A 7 5.32 1.66 -2.41
C ILE A 7 6.01 2.96 -2.86
N ALA A 8 6.61 2.99 -4.06
CA ALA A 8 7.26 4.20 -4.57
C ALA A 8 6.27 5.38 -4.70
N ILE A 9 5.09 5.14 -5.27
CA ILE A 9 4.03 6.17 -5.36
C ILE A 9 3.56 6.58 -3.97
N PHE A 10 3.34 5.62 -3.07
CA PHE A 10 2.91 5.89 -1.70
C PHE A 10 3.90 6.77 -0.96
N THR A 11 5.20 6.47 -1.04
CA THR A 11 6.29 7.24 -0.42
C THR A 11 6.36 8.66 -0.98
N VAL A 12 6.29 8.83 -2.30
CA VAL A 12 6.30 10.16 -2.94
C VAL A 12 5.07 10.96 -2.55
N ALA A 13 3.89 10.35 -2.55
CA ALA A 13 2.65 11.00 -2.11
C ALA A 13 2.69 11.39 -0.63
N THR A 14 3.32 10.60 0.25
CA THR A 14 3.52 10.94 1.68
C THR A 14 4.34 12.20 1.83
N PHE A 15 5.43 12.30 1.07
CA PHE A 15 6.30 13.46 1.11
C PHE A 15 5.57 14.72 0.60
N LEU A 16 4.81 14.59 -0.49
CA LEU A 16 4.02 15.68 -1.07
C LEU A 16 2.86 16.12 -0.16
N CYS A 17 2.23 15.20 0.59
CA CYS A 17 1.27 15.53 1.64
C CYS A 17 1.92 16.40 2.75
N GLY A 18 3.17 16.09 3.13
CA GLY A 18 3.90 16.87 4.14
C GLY A 18 4.29 18.28 3.66
N ALA A 19 4.50 18.44 2.36
CA ALA A 19 4.80 19.72 1.71
C ALA A 19 3.54 20.48 1.23
N ALA A 20 2.34 19.98 1.51
CA ALA A 20 1.10 20.55 1.01
C ALA A 20 0.79 21.89 1.67
N THR A 21 0.56 22.92 0.85
CA THR A 21 0.26 24.30 1.31
C THR A 21 -1.23 24.62 1.37
N SER A 22 -2.10 23.71 0.91
CA SER A 22 -3.55 23.89 0.90
C SER A 22 -4.32 22.59 1.20
N LEU A 23 -5.50 22.72 1.81
CA LEU A 23 -6.39 21.58 2.11
C LEU A 23 -6.76 20.78 0.85
N GLN A 24 -7.02 21.45 -0.28
CA GLN A 24 -7.34 20.76 -1.54
C GLN A 24 -6.16 19.92 -2.05
N SER A 25 -4.94 20.46 -2.02
CA SER A 25 -3.75 19.71 -2.41
C SER A 25 -3.50 18.51 -1.49
N LEU A 26 -3.66 18.69 -0.17
CA LEU A 26 -3.55 17.61 0.81
C LEU A 26 -4.54 16.47 0.52
N VAL A 27 -5.81 16.80 0.23
CA VAL A 27 -6.86 15.81 -0.08
C VAL A 27 -6.55 15.06 -1.38
N LEU A 28 -6.12 15.76 -2.44
CA LEU A 28 -5.72 15.13 -3.70
C LEU A 28 -4.60 14.11 -3.52
N TRP A 29 -3.52 14.49 -2.82
CA TRP A 29 -2.41 13.59 -2.53
C TRP A 29 -2.84 12.39 -1.70
N ARG A 30 -3.76 12.58 -0.75
CA ARG A 30 -4.29 11.51 0.10
C ARG A 30 -5.15 10.50 -0.67
N ILE A 31 -5.92 10.96 -1.65
CA ILE A 31 -6.67 10.07 -2.56
C ILE A 31 -5.69 9.24 -3.40
N LEU A 32 -4.69 9.89 -4.00
CA LEU A 32 -3.67 9.20 -4.78
C LEU A 32 -2.93 8.14 -3.94
N GLN A 33 -2.58 8.50 -2.72
CA GLN A 33 -1.91 7.64 -1.75
C GLN A 33 -2.79 6.46 -1.31
N GLY A 34 -4.09 6.68 -1.14
CA GLY A 34 -5.08 5.62 -0.87
C GLY A 34 -5.23 4.64 -2.04
N LEU A 35 -5.25 5.14 -3.28
CA LEU A 35 -5.30 4.31 -4.48
C LEU A 35 -4.03 3.45 -4.64
N ALA A 36 -2.86 4.03 -4.32
CA ALA A 36 -1.60 3.28 -4.30
C ALA A 36 -1.53 2.25 -3.16
N GLY A 37 -2.17 2.54 -2.02
CA GLY A 37 -2.21 1.66 -0.84
C GLY A 37 -3.20 0.49 -0.94
N ALA A 38 -4.31 0.66 -1.66
CA ALA A 38 -5.37 -0.35 -1.78
C ALA A 38 -4.90 -1.76 -2.20
N PRO A 39 -4.02 -1.92 -3.22
CA PRO A 39 -3.56 -3.25 -3.62
C PRO A 39 -2.47 -3.84 -2.72
N ILE A 40 -1.87 -3.06 -1.81
CA ILE A 40 -0.73 -3.51 -0.99
C ILE A 40 -1.15 -4.66 -0.06
N ILE A 41 -2.33 -4.57 0.55
CA ILE A 41 -2.83 -5.59 1.49
C ILE A 41 -3.01 -6.97 0.80
N PRO A 42 -3.82 -7.12 -0.27
CA PRO A 42 -4.01 -8.43 -0.90
C PRO A 42 -2.74 -8.96 -1.57
N LEU A 43 -1.88 -8.08 -2.11
CA LEU A 43 -0.59 -8.48 -2.67
C LEU A 43 0.36 -8.99 -1.57
N SER A 44 0.39 -8.35 -0.40
CA SER A 44 1.20 -8.80 0.74
C SER A 44 0.76 -10.17 1.23
N GLN A 45 -0.56 -10.40 1.33
CA GLN A 45 -1.12 -11.71 1.67
C GLN A 45 -0.75 -12.76 0.62
N THR A 46 -0.82 -12.42 -0.67
CA THR A 46 -0.44 -13.35 -1.77
C THR A 46 1.05 -13.72 -1.70
N ILE A 47 1.93 -12.75 -1.48
CA ILE A 47 3.39 -12.99 -1.37
C ILE A 47 3.71 -13.83 -0.13
N LEU A 48 3.04 -13.57 0.99
CA LEU A 48 3.19 -14.35 2.22
C LEU A 48 2.69 -15.79 2.03
N LEU A 49 1.54 -15.98 1.38
CA LEU A 49 1.00 -17.31 1.05
C LEU A 49 1.94 -18.09 0.12
N ASP A 50 2.61 -17.42 -0.81
CA ASP A 50 3.61 -18.05 -1.69
C ASP A 50 4.89 -18.44 -0.95
N SER A 51 5.28 -17.67 0.08
CA SER A 51 6.50 -17.90 0.86
C SER A 51 6.35 -18.90 2.01
N PHE A 52 5.12 -19.16 2.49
CA PHE A 52 4.84 -20.05 3.61
C PHE A 52 4.12 -21.35 3.17
N ASP A 53 4.40 -22.47 3.86
CA ASP A 53 3.78 -23.77 3.58
C ASP A 53 2.26 -23.77 3.88
N ARG A 54 1.49 -24.58 3.15
CA ARG A 54 0.01 -24.55 3.10
C ARG A 54 -0.67 -24.70 4.47
N LYS A 55 0.04 -25.27 5.46
CA LYS A 55 -0.42 -25.41 6.85
C LYS A 55 -0.48 -24.11 7.64
N HIS A 56 0.11 -23.00 7.17
CA HIS A 56 0.13 -21.72 7.90
C HIS A 56 -0.70 -20.63 7.23
N HIS A 57 -1.23 -20.90 6.03
CA HIS A 57 -2.03 -19.97 5.23
C HIS A 57 -3.24 -19.42 5.98
N GLY A 58 -3.95 -20.26 6.76
CA GLY A 58 -5.11 -19.85 7.54
C GLY A 58 -4.81 -18.93 8.72
N ILE A 59 -3.56 -18.90 9.21
CA ILE A 59 -3.14 -18.04 10.33
C ILE A 59 -2.72 -16.66 9.80
N ILE A 60 -2.16 -16.60 8.59
CA ILE A 60 -1.59 -15.38 7.99
C ILE A 60 -2.67 -14.45 7.41
N ILE A 61 -3.78 -15.00 6.93
CA ILE A 61 -4.91 -14.23 6.37
C ILE A 61 -5.98 -13.83 7.41
N ALA A 62 -5.83 -14.27 8.67
CA ALA A 62 -6.81 -14.05 9.73
C ALA A 62 -6.64 -12.73 10.52
N ILE A 63 -5.65 -11.90 10.15
CA ILE A 63 -5.33 -10.60 10.75
C ILE A 63 -5.60 -9.51 9.70
#